data_AF-A0A819C9W9-F1
#
_entry.id   AF-A0A819C9W9-F1
#
_cell.length_a   1.000
_cell.length_b   1.000
_cell.length_c   1.000
_cell.angle_alpha   90.00
_cell.angle_beta   90.00
_cell.angle_gamma   90.00
#
_symmetry.space_group_name_H-M   'P 1'
#
loop_
_entity.id
_entity.type
_entity.pdbx_description
1 polymer ?
#
loop_
_entity_poly.entity_id
_entity_poly.type
_entity_poly.pdbx_seq_one_letter_code
_entity_poly.pdbx_strand_id
1 'polypeptide(L)'
;MILSRTKAADDPKKKGATQAQDKNKNKSVEVEDFIAERDYTGAIAYLEFCRQSEKEVKDLDLWLAFAAFHAGDYQRASDVRISYFNYE
;
A
#
# COMPACT_ATOMS: atom_id res chain seq x y z
N MET A 1 48.31 18.36 -24.40
CA MET A 1 47.93 17.03 -23.84
C MET A 1 46.55 16.69 -24.38
N ILE A 2 46.48 15.68 -25.25
CA ILE A 2 45.23 15.11 -25.80
C ILE A 2 45.13 13.70 -25.22
N LEU A 3 44.16 13.47 -24.32
CA LEU A 3 43.73 12.14 -23.90
C LEU A 3 42.19 12.18 -23.81
N SER A 4 41.50 11.87 -24.91
CA SER A 4 40.97 10.53 -25.26
C SER A 4 39.74 10.17 -24.42
N ARG A 5 38.56 10.29 -25.05
CA ARG A 5 37.25 9.91 -24.51
C ARG A 5 37.19 8.40 -24.30
N THR A 6 37.16 7.95 -23.06
CA THR A 6 36.82 6.55 -22.72
C THR A 6 35.32 6.36 -22.81
N LYS A 7 34.92 5.69 -23.89
CA LYS A 7 33.58 5.16 -24.16
C LYS A 7 33.38 3.95 -23.24
N ALA A 8 32.48 4.04 -22.26
CA ALA A 8 32.10 2.87 -21.47
C ALA A 8 31.27 1.93 -22.35
N ALA A 9 31.68 0.66 -22.36
CA ALA A 9 31.15 -0.38 -23.24
C ALA A 9 29.85 -0.98 -22.70
N ASP A 10 28.97 -1.29 -23.64
CA ASP A 10 27.78 -2.13 -23.50
C ASP A 10 28.23 -3.58 -23.25
N ASP A 11 27.87 -4.15 -22.09
CA ASP A 11 28.06 -5.58 -21.81
C ASP A 11 26.72 -6.33 -22.03
N PRO A 12 26.67 -7.34 -22.92
CA PRO A 12 25.47 -8.11 -23.19
C PRO A 12 25.28 -9.25 -22.17
N LYS A 13 24.14 -9.23 -21.47
CA LYS A 13 23.39 -10.38 -20.90
C LYS A 13 24.15 -11.53 -20.21
N LYS A 14 24.00 -11.61 -18.87
CA LYS A 14 23.62 -12.84 -18.13
C LYS A 14 22.59 -12.46 -17.06
N LYS A 15 21.29 -12.58 -17.34
CA LYS A 15 20.41 -13.72 -16.98
C LYS A 15 20.56 -14.19 -15.53
N GLY A 16 19.62 -13.77 -14.68
CA GLY A 16 19.23 -14.55 -13.49
C GLY A 16 18.93 -13.74 -12.24
N ALA A 17 17.78 -13.05 -12.20
CA ALA A 17 16.87 -13.09 -11.04
C ALA A 17 15.64 -12.23 -11.36
N THR A 18 14.50 -12.91 -11.49
CA THR A 18 13.14 -12.39 -11.36
C THR A 18 12.78 -11.15 -12.16
N GLN A 19 12.29 -11.41 -13.38
CA GLN A 19 11.11 -10.73 -13.88
C GLN A 19 10.01 -10.81 -12.82
N ALA A 20 9.94 -9.82 -11.92
CA ALA A 20 8.70 -9.55 -11.20
C ALA A 20 7.71 -9.14 -12.29
N GLN A 21 6.75 -10.01 -12.51
CA GLN A 21 5.77 -9.93 -13.57
C GLN A 21 5.03 -8.59 -13.51
N ASP A 22 5.27 -7.74 -14.51
CA ASP A 22 4.37 -6.65 -14.93
C ASP A 22 3.03 -7.25 -15.40
N LYS A 23 2.23 -7.80 -14.47
CA LYS A 23 0.93 -8.43 -14.76
C LYS A 23 -0.27 -7.74 -14.13
N ASN A 24 -0.12 -6.55 -13.55
CA ASN A 24 -1.24 -5.88 -12.87
C ASN A 24 -1.19 -4.36 -13.01
N LYS A 25 -1.03 -3.83 -14.23
CA LYS A 25 -1.15 -2.37 -14.44
C LYS A 25 -2.58 -1.83 -14.27
N ASN A 26 -3.58 -2.70 -14.09
CA ASN A 26 -5.00 -2.34 -13.89
C ASN A 26 -5.68 -3.05 -12.71
N LYS A 27 -4.95 -3.65 -11.76
CA LYS A 27 -5.63 -4.12 -10.54
C LYS A 27 -5.88 -2.91 -9.65
N SER A 28 -7.14 -2.61 -9.38
CA SER A 28 -7.51 -1.73 -8.28
C SER A 28 -6.93 -2.33 -7.01
N VAL A 29 -6.05 -1.58 -6.35
CA VAL A 29 -5.56 -1.96 -5.02
C VAL A 29 -6.75 -1.88 -4.07
N GLU A 30 -7.04 -2.99 -3.40
CA GLU A 30 -8.14 -3.12 -2.43
C GLU A 30 -7.57 -3.24 -1.01
N VAL A 31 -8.41 -2.97 0.00
CA VAL A 31 -7.99 -3.01 1.41
C VAL A 31 -7.65 -4.45 1.81
N GLU A 32 -8.38 -5.40 1.23
CA GLU A 32 -8.27 -6.83 1.40
C GLU A 32 -6.92 -7.37 0.98
N ASP A 33 -6.28 -6.78 -0.04
CA ASP A 33 -4.93 -7.14 -0.48
C ASP A 33 -3.91 -6.89 0.64
N PHE A 34 -3.99 -5.74 1.30
CA PHE A 34 -3.12 -5.41 2.44
C PHE A 34 -3.36 -6.33 3.64
N ILE A 35 -4.62 -6.73 3.87
CA ILE A 35 -4.97 -7.65 4.95
C ILE A 35 -4.44 -9.05 4.67
N ALA A 36 -4.51 -9.52 3.42
CA ALA A 36 -3.94 -10.81 3.02
C ALA A 36 -2.42 -10.85 3.22
N GLU A 37 -1.73 -9.74 2.97
CA GLU A 37 -0.29 -9.58 3.19
C GLU A 37 0.08 -9.29 4.66
N ARG A 38 -0.92 -9.13 5.54
CA ARG A 38 -0.77 -8.70 6.95
C ARG A 38 -0.09 -7.33 7.11
N ASP A 39 -0.10 -6.52 6.06
CA ASP A 39 0.37 -5.14 6.11
C ASP A 39 -0.75 -4.22 6.62
N TYR A 40 -1.00 -4.27 7.92
CA TYR A 40 -2.02 -3.44 8.56
C TYR A 40 -1.63 -1.95 8.55
N THR A 41 -0.34 -1.65 8.55
CA THR A 41 0.17 -0.27 8.46
C THR A 41 -0.08 0.35 7.09
N GLY A 42 0.15 -0.40 6.01
CA GLY A 42 -0.18 -0.01 4.65
C GLY A 42 -1.68 0.13 4.45
N ALA A 43 -2.48 -0.78 5.01
CA ALA A 43 -3.94 -0.69 5.00
C ALA A 43 -4.44 0.62 5.65
N ILE A 44 -3.91 0.99 6.83
CA ILE A 44 -4.27 2.25 7.51
C ILE A 44 -3.94 3.46 6.63
N ALA A 45 -2.72 3.52 6.09
CA ALA A 45 -2.29 4.64 5.24
C ALA A 45 -3.15 4.75 3.96
N TYR A 46 -3.48 3.62 3.35
CA TYR A 46 -4.36 3.58 2.19
C TYR A 46 -5.78 4.07 2.52
N LEU A 47 -6.35 3.63 3.64
CA LEU A 47 -7.69 4.04 4.09
C LEU A 47 -7.76 5.53 4.47
N GLU A 48 -6.72 6.07 5.10
CA GLU A 48 -6.63 7.52 5.39
C GLU A 48 -6.57 8.34 4.11
N PHE A 49 -5.79 7.88 3.12
CA PHE A 49 -5.76 8.50 1.81
C PHE A 49 -7.12 8.44 1.13
N CYS A 50 -7.79 7.28 1.18
CA CYS A 50 -9.14 7.13 0.66
C CYS A 50 -10.12 8.10 1.31
N ARG A 51 -10.04 8.29 2.64
CA ARG A 51 -10.89 9.23 3.40
C ARG A 51 -10.68 10.69 3.00
N GLN A 52 -9.46 11.07 2.63
CA GLN A 52 -9.14 12.42 2.15
C GLN A 52 -9.50 12.62 0.67
N SER A 53 -9.56 11.52 -0.08
CA SER A 53 -9.99 11.52 -1.48
C SER A 53 -11.51 11.37 -1.60
N GLU A 54 -12.07 11.66 -2.77
CA GLU A 54 -13.47 11.34 -3.10
C GLU A 54 -13.69 9.84 -3.43
N LYS A 55 -12.74 8.97 -3.06
CA LYS A 55 -12.86 7.53 -3.30
C LYS A 55 -13.72 6.91 -2.19
N GLU A 56 -14.96 6.60 -2.52
CA GLU A 56 -15.87 5.92 -1.62
C GLU A 56 -15.39 4.47 -1.42
N VAL A 57 -14.88 4.18 -0.21
CA VAL A 57 -14.57 2.83 0.23
C VAL A 57 -15.68 2.40 1.18
N LYS A 58 -16.34 1.30 0.84
CA LYS A 58 -17.38 0.73 1.68
C LYS A 58 -16.80 0.36 3.05
N ASP A 59 -17.53 0.72 4.11
CA ASP A 59 -17.16 0.42 5.49
C ASP A 59 -15.74 0.91 5.87
N LEU A 60 -15.30 2.06 5.30
CA LEU A 60 -13.95 2.62 5.48
C LEU A 60 -13.52 2.67 6.95
N ASP A 61 -14.37 3.22 7.83
CA ASP A 61 -14.06 3.35 9.25
C ASP A 61 -14.00 1.99 9.96
N LEU A 62 -14.79 1.01 9.52
CA LEU A 62 -14.74 -0.36 10.06
C LEU A 62 -13.41 -1.03 9.69
N TRP A 63 -12.97 -0.89 8.43
CA TRP A 63 -11.68 -1.37 7.97
C TRP A 63 -10.51 -0.67 8.65
N LEU A 64 -10.65 0.64 8.91
CA LEU A 64 -9.64 1.44 9.59
C LEU A 64 -9.49 0.99 11.05
N ALA A 65 -10.62 0.77 11.74
CA ALA A 65 -10.62 0.22 13.09
C ALA A 65 -10.04 -1.21 13.14
N PHE A 66 -10.36 -2.05 12.14
CA PHE A 66 -9.81 -3.41 12.04
C PHE A 66 -8.29 -3.38 11.87
N ALA A 67 -7.78 -2.60 10.91
CA ALA A 67 -6.36 -2.49 10.67
C ALA A 67 -5.61 -1.87 11.86
N ALA A 68 -6.16 -0.81 12.48
CA ALA A 68 -5.58 -0.19 13.69
C ALA A 68 -5.50 -1.17 14.87
N PHE A 69 -6.53 -2.00 15.06
CA PHE A 69 -6.55 -3.02 16.10
C PHE A 69 -5.45 -4.06 15.91
N HIS A 70 -5.27 -4.54 14.68
CA HIS A 70 -4.25 -5.54 14.35
C HIS A 70 -2.83 -4.95 14.29
N ALA A 71 -2.69 -3.63 14.08
CA ALA A 71 -1.42 -2.91 14.21
C ALA A 71 -1.01 -2.65 15.68
N GLY A 72 -1.89 -2.89 16.65
CA GLY A 72 -1.65 -2.69 18.08
C GLY A 72 -2.04 -1.31 18.62
N ASP A 73 -2.64 -0.44 17.79
CA ASP A 73 -3.14 0.86 18.19
C ASP A 73 -4.61 0.76 18.65
N TYR A 74 -4.80 0.16 19.82
CA TYR A 74 -6.12 -0.17 20.35
C TYR A 74 -6.95 1.07 20.69
N GLN A 75 -6.30 2.13 21.19
CA GLN A 75 -7.01 3.35 21.57
C GLN A 75 -7.64 4.01 20.35
N ARG A 76 -6.87 4.09 19.25
CA ARG A 76 -7.35 4.59 17.97
C ARG A 76 -8.43 3.69 17.38
N ALA A 77 -8.26 2.37 17.43
CA ALA A 77 -9.26 1.43 16.92
C ALA A 77 -10.60 1.56 17.64
N SER A 78 -10.57 1.71 18.96
CA SER A 78 -11.78 1.94 19.77
C SER A 78 -12.46 3.26 19.42
N ASP A 79 -11.70 4.35 19.30
CA ASP A 79 -12.25 5.67 18.98
C ASP A 79 -12.94 5.69 17.60
N VAL A 80 -12.26 5.16 16.57
CA VAL A 80 -12.82 5.06 15.21
C VAL A 80 -14.07 4.18 15.20
N ARG A 81 -14.06 3.05 15.91
CA ARG A 81 -15.24 2.18 16.02
C ARG A 81 -16.40 2.89 16.72
N ILE A 82 -16.14 3.59 17.82
CA ILE A 82 -17.18 4.34 18.54
C ILE A 82 -17.76 5.42 17.64
N SER A 83 -16.91 6.18 16.93
CA SER A 83 -17.37 7.16 15.94
C SER A 83 -18.30 6.51 14.91
N TYR A 84 -17.90 5.38 14.32
CA TYR A 84 -18.72 4.67 13.35
C TYR A 84 -20.11 4.30 13.90
N PHE A 85 -20.18 3.75 15.11
CA PHE A 85 -21.45 3.35 15.74
C PHE A 85 -22.37 4.52 16.14
N ASN A 86 -21.85 5.74 16.30
CA ASN A 86 -22.68 6.90 16.66
C ASN A 86 -23.29 7.61 15.44
N TYR A 87 -22.90 7.24 14.22
CA TYR A 87 -23.40 7.83 12.98
C TYR A 87 -24.47 6.98 12.26
N GLU A 88 -24.76 5.76 12.75
CA GLU A 88 -25.95 4.96 12.38
C GLU A 88 -27.14 5.25 13.31
#